data_AF-A0A5Q0BE94-F1
#
_entry.id   AF-A0A5Q0BE94-F1
#
_cell.length_a   1.000
_cell.length_b   1.000
_cell.length_c   1.000
_cell.angle_alpha   90.00
_cell.angle_beta   90.00
_cell.angle_gamma   90.00
#
_symmetry.space_group_name_H-M   'P 1'
#
loop_
_entity.id
_entity.type
_entity.pdbx_description
1 polymer ?
#
loop_
_entity_poly.entity_id
_entity_poly.type
_entity_poly.pdbx_seq_one_letter_code
_entity_poly.pdbx_strand_id
1 'polypeptide(L)'
;MGKTQRDAHNGKVELFYFDEAGFSCLPSVQRSWSPLGKPHCADARVGHKRANVMGALNYAQGILYFDVCDHTIRREHVINFLDRLAESSAQEL
;
A
#
# COMPACT_ATOMS: atom_id res chain seq x y z
N MET A 1 -23.92 6.87 1.45
CA MET A 1 -22.95 6.80 2.57
C MET A 1 -23.43 5.75 3.57
N GLY A 2 -22.57 4.82 3.98
CA GLY A 2 -22.90 3.80 4.99
C GLY A 2 -22.99 4.38 6.40
N LYS A 3 -23.52 3.64 7.38
CA LYS A 3 -23.59 4.09 8.78
C LYS A 3 -22.20 4.46 9.32
N THR A 4 -21.21 3.58 9.15
CA THR A 4 -19.84 3.78 9.63
C THR A 4 -19.17 5.02 9.03
N GLN A 5 -19.38 5.27 7.73
CA GLN A 5 -18.87 6.48 7.08
C GLN A 5 -19.50 7.76 7.61
N ARG A 6 -20.82 7.73 7.91
CA ARG A 6 -21.48 8.88 8.55
C ARG A 6 -20.98 9.13 9.96
N ASP A 7 -20.81 8.06 10.75
CA ASP A 7 -20.30 8.18 12.11
C ASP A 7 -18.86 8.71 12.11
N ALA A 8 -18.04 8.29 11.14
CA ALA A 8 -16.69 8.81 10.94
C ALA A 8 -16.68 10.30 10.54
N HIS A 9 -17.52 10.68 9.58
CA HIS A 9 -17.66 12.09 9.19
C HIS A 9 -18.15 12.98 10.36
N ASN A 10 -18.95 12.41 11.26
CA ASN A 10 -19.45 13.12 12.44
C ASN A 10 -18.48 13.04 13.64
N GLY A 11 -17.26 12.51 13.46
CA GLY A 11 -16.25 12.41 14.52
C GLY A 11 -16.60 11.43 15.65
N LYS A 12 -17.58 10.54 15.46
CA LYS A 12 -17.98 9.56 16.47
C LYS A 12 -17.06 8.35 16.53
N VAL A 13 -16.40 8.07 15.42
CA VAL A 13 -15.42 6.99 15.26
C VAL A 13 -14.35 7.47 14.30
N GLU A 14 -13.17 6.87 14.36
CA GLU A 14 -12.21 6.97 13.27
C GLU A 14 -12.35 5.78 12.34
N LEU A 15 -12.36 6.06 11.03
CA LEU A 15 -12.48 5.04 10.00
C LEU A 15 -11.26 5.10 9.10
N PHE A 16 -10.49 4.02 9.11
CA PHE A 16 -9.34 3.84 8.25
C PHE A 16 -9.62 2.78 7.20
N TYR A 17 -9.27 3.05 5.94
CA TYR A 17 -9.18 2.04 4.89
C TYR A 17 -7.75 1.57 4.77
N PHE A 18 -7.51 0.28 5.03
CA PHE A 18 -6.19 -0.33 4.97
C PHE A 18 -6.06 -1.21 3.74
N ASP A 19 -4.91 -1.14 3.07
CA ASP A 19 -4.53 -2.07 1.98
C ASP A 19 -3.00 -2.20 1.84
N GLU A 20 -2.58 -3.23 1.09
CA GLU A 20 -1.18 -3.45 0.69
C GLU A 20 -1.00 -3.24 -0.83
N ALA A 21 0.04 -2.52 -1.22
CA ALA A 21 0.45 -2.41 -2.62
C ALA A 21 1.92 -2.79 -2.83
N GLY A 22 2.18 -3.70 -3.77
CA GLY A 22 3.53 -4.13 -4.14
C GLY A 22 3.98 -3.52 -5.47
N PHE A 23 5.00 -2.65 -5.44
CA PHE A 23 5.56 -1.97 -6.60
C PHE A 23 6.80 -2.68 -7.14
N SER A 24 6.83 -2.91 -8.46
CA SER A 24 8.03 -3.37 -9.15
C SER A 24 9.04 -2.23 -9.24
N CYS A 25 10.31 -2.50 -8.92
CA CYS A 25 11.39 -1.54 -9.15
C CYS A 25 11.90 -1.54 -10.60
N LEU A 26 11.33 -2.37 -11.45
CA LEU A 26 11.66 -2.37 -12.87
C LEU A 26 10.82 -1.34 -13.61
N PRO A 27 11.40 -0.65 -14.61
CA PRO A 27 10.61 0.13 -15.53
C PRO A 27 9.60 -0.79 -16.22
N SER A 28 8.40 -0.25 -16.45
CA SER A 28 7.43 -0.91 -17.33
C SER A 28 8.09 -1.19 -18.68
N VAL A 29 7.99 -2.42 -19.18
CA VAL A 29 8.48 -2.78 -20.52
C VAL A 29 7.50 -2.16 -21.53
N GLN A 30 7.69 -0.87 -21.83
CA GLN A 30 6.73 -0.13 -22.63
C GLN A 30 6.79 -0.54 -24.11
N ARG A 31 7.99 -0.68 -24.69
CA ARG A 31 8.25 -1.19 -26.05
C ARG A 31 9.71 -1.61 -26.20
N SER A 32 9.97 -2.58 -27.08
CA SER A 32 11.32 -3.01 -27.42
C SER A 32 11.38 -3.45 -28.88
N TRP A 33 12.58 -3.34 -29.46
CA TRP A 33 12.85 -3.83 -30.81
C TRP A 33 13.26 -5.29 -30.75
N SER A 34 12.62 -6.12 -31.58
CA SER A 34 12.99 -7.52 -31.74
C SER A 34 13.08 -7.87 -33.23
N PRO A 35 13.96 -8.80 -33.63
CA PRO A 35 14.03 -9.26 -35.01
C PRO A 35 12.70 -9.85 -35.48
N LEU A 36 12.44 -9.76 -36.78
CA LEU A 36 11.24 -10.34 -37.38
C LEU A 36 11.15 -11.84 -37.03
N GLY A 37 9.99 -12.27 -36.52
CA GLY A 37 9.75 -13.65 -36.12
C GLY A 37 10.32 -14.06 -34.76
N LYS A 38 10.94 -13.14 -34.00
CA LYS A 38 11.41 -13.40 -32.64
C LYS A 38 10.63 -12.54 -31.65
N PRO A 39 9.74 -13.13 -30.81
CA PRO A 39 9.08 -12.39 -29.75
C PRO A 39 10.10 -11.74 -28.81
N HIS A 40 9.81 -10.54 -28.36
CA HIS A 40 10.60 -9.93 -27.29
C HIS A 40 10.38 -10.68 -25.98
N CYS A 41 11.47 -11.12 -25.35
CA CYS A 41 11.46 -11.76 -24.04
C CYS A 41 12.10 -10.83 -23.01
N ALA A 42 11.44 -10.66 -21.88
CA ALA A 42 12.05 -10.08 -20.68
C ALA A 42 12.41 -11.23 -19.73
N ASP A 43 13.60 -11.17 -19.13
CA ASP A 43 14.00 -12.14 -18.12
C ASP A 43 13.20 -11.89 -16.83
N ALA A 44 12.41 -12.88 -16.42
CA ALA A 44 11.61 -12.83 -15.20
C ALA A 44 12.46 -12.82 -13.90
N ARG A 45 13.77 -13.10 -14.00
CA ARG A 45 14.72 -13.07 -12.87
C ARG A 45 15.30 -11.68 -12.60
N VAL A 46 15.24 -10.79 -13.59
CA VAL A 46 15.69 -9.40 -13.43
C VAL A 46 14.60 -8.68 -12.63
N GLY A 47 14.87 -8.32 -11.37
CA GLY A 47 13.98 -7.45 -10.58
C GLY A 47 13.18 -8.07 -9.44
N HIS A 48 13.76 -9.00 -8.67
CA HIS A 48 13.12 -9.52 -7.45
C HIS A 48 12.96 -8.49 -6.32
N LYS A 49 13.64 -7.33 -6.39
CA LYS A 49 13.41 -6.25 -5.44
C LYS A 49 12.08 -5.57 -5.76
N ARG A 50 11.17 -5.62 -4.78
CA ARG A 50 9.89 -4.92 -4.79
C ARG A 50 9.87 -3.96 -3.62
N ALA A 51 9.25 -2.80 -3.82
CA ALA A 51 8.86 -1.95 -2.72
C ALA A 51 7.41 -2.31 -2.39
N ASN A 52 7.16 -2.86 -1.21
CA ASN A 52 5.82 -3.11 -0.73
C ASN A 52 5.42 -1.98 0.23
N VAL A 53 4.17 -1.55 0.16
CA VAL A 53 3.65 -0.44 0.94
C VAL A 53 2.42 -0.92 1.70
N MET A 54 2.42 -0.74 3.01
CA MET A 54 1.22 -0.83 3.84
C MET A 54 0.66 0.59 3.97
N GLY A 55 -0.63 0.78 3.70
CA GLY A 55 -1.25 2.09 3.79
C GLY A 55 -2.57 2.03 4.54
N ALA A 56 -2.83 3.02 5.40
CA ALA A 56 -4.12 3.29 6.03
C ALA A 56 -4.56 4.73 5.74
N LEU A 57 -5.66 4.88 5.00
CA LEU A 57 -6.27 6.17 4.69
C LEU A 57 -7.34 6.51 5.73
N ASN A 58 -7.15 7.59 6.49
CA ASN A 58 -8.20 8.15 7.34
C ASN A 58 -9.31 8.74 6.45
N TYR A 59 -10.51 8.17 6.54
CA TYR A 59 -11.63 8.56 5.68
C TYR A 59 -12.11 9.99 5.93
N ALA A 60 -12.12 10.45 7.18
CA ALA A 60 -12.66 11.76 7.53
C ALA A 60 -11.65 12.88 7.25
N GLN A 61 -10.37 12.65 7.56
CA GLN A 61 -9.30 13.64 7.41
C GLN A 61 -8.64 13.62 6.02
N GLY A 62 -8.76 12.51 5.27
CA GLY A 62 -8.08 12.35 3.99
C GLY A 62 -6.55 12.15 4.10
N ILE A 63 -6.05 11.82 5.30
CA ILE A 63 -4.63 11.61 5.58
C ILE A 63 -4.27 10.14 5.36
N LEU A 64 -3.17 9.89 4.64
CA LEU A 64 -2.62 8.55 4.42
C LEU A 64 -1.41 8.30 5.33
N TYR A 65 -1.55 7.33 6.22
CA TYR A 65 -0.45 6.77 7.00
C TYR A 65 0.11 5.57 6.22
N PHE A 66 1.43 5.50 6.04
CA PHE A 66 2.02 4.41 5.25
C PHE A 66 3.43 4.06 5.70
N ASP A 67 3.79 2.80 5.48
CA ASP A 67 5.16 2.29 5.62
C ASP A 67 5.61 1.64 4.32
N VAL A 68 6.87 1.85 3.96
CA VAL A 68 7.51 1.22 2.79
C VAL A 68 8.50 0.16 3.27
N CYS A 69 8.37 -1.05 2.75
CA CYS A 69 9.20 -2.21 3.04
C CYS A 69 9.82 -2.76 1.76
N ASP A 70 11.07 -3.24 1.83
CA ASP A 70 11.74 -3.92 0.71
C ASP A 70 11.62 -5.46 0.76
N HIS A 71 10.82 -5.96 1.72
CA HIS A 71 10.56 -7.37 1.97
C HIS A 71 9.06 -7.68 1.85
N THR A 72 8.73 -8.98 1.75
CA THR A 72 7.34 -9.44 1.82
C THR A 72 6.73 -9.03 3.15
N ILE A 73 5.52 -8.44 3.09
CA ILE A 73 4.74 -8.12 4.27
C ILE A 73 4.15 -9.41 4.84
N ARG A 74 4.16 -9.48 6.17
CA ARG A 74 3.74 -10.62 6.98
C ARG A 74 2.89 -10.10 8.11
N ARG A 75 2.22 -11.02 8.79
CA ARG A 75 1.30 -10.72 9.89
C ARG A 75 1.92 -9.77 10.92
N GLU A 76 3.14 -10.02 11.35
CA GLU A 76 3.86 -9.22 12.34
C GLU A 76 4.04 -7.76 11.92
N HIS A 77 4.29 -7.51 10.64
CA HIS A 77 4.44 -6.16 10.11
C HIS A 77 3.12 -5.40 10.12
N VAL A 78 2.02 -6.07 9.76
CA VAL A 78 0.67 -5.49 9.76
C VAL A 78 0.21 -5.19 11.19
N ILE A 79 0.41 -6.12 12.13
CA ILE A 79 0.07 -5.89 13.54
C ILE A 79 0.81 -4.66 14.07
N ASN A 80 2.14 -4.62 13.91
CA ASN A 80 2.94 -3.50 14.39
C ASN A 80 2.54 -2.15 13.74
N PHE A 81 2.12 -2.16 12.47
CA PHE A 81 1.62 -0.96 11.79
C PHE A 81 0.30 -0.48 12.39
N LEU A 82 -0.65 -1.40 12.61
CA LEU A 82 -1.95 -1.07 13.18
C LEU A 82 -1.85 -0.62 14.65
N ASP A 83 -0.94 -1.23 15.42
CA ASP A 83 -0.68 -0.82 16.80
C ASP A 83 -0.14 0.61 16.85
N ARG A 84 0.86 0.95 16.01
CA ARG A 84 1.36 2.33 15.89
C ARG A 84 0.28 3.32 15.46
N LEU A 85 -0.57 2.93 14.51
CA LEU A 85 -1.67 3.76 14.04
C LEU A 85 -2.69 4.03 15.17
N ALA A 86 -3.02 3.01 15.96
CA ALA A 86 -3.90 3.16 17.11
C ALA A 86 -3.28 4.05 18.20
N GLU A 87 -1.98 3.93 18.44
CA GLU A 87 -1.25 4.80 19.37
C GLU A 87 -1.25 6.27 18.90
N SER A 88 -1.00 6.53 17.61
CA SER A 88 -1.02 7.91 17.08
C SER A 88 -2.42 8.52 17.11
N SER A 89 -3.44 7.74 16.78
CA SER A 89 -4.86 8.13 16.89
C SER A 89 -5.23 8.53 18.32
N ALA A 90 -4.80 7.73 19.31
CA ALA A 90 -5.10 8.00 20.70
C ALA A 90 -4.42 9.27 21.25
N GLN A 91 -3.35 9.74 20.60
CA GLN A 91 -2.62 10.96 20.98
C GLN A 91 -3.20 12.23 20.34
N GLU A 92 -4.00 12.12 19.28
CA GLU A 92 -4.67 13.26 18.62
C GLU A 92 -6.02 13.63 19.26
N LEU A 93 -6.53 12.82 20.21
CA LEU A 93 -7.71 13.09 21.04
C LEU A 93 -7.37 13.87 22.32
#